data_AF-A0A3D3DNC2-F1
#
_entry.id   AF-A0A3D3DNC2-F1
#
_cell.length_a   1.000
_cell.length_b   1.000
_cell.length_c   1.000
_cell.angle_alpha   90.00
_cell.angle_beta   90.00
_cell.angle_gamma   90.00
#
_symmetry.space_group_name_H-M   'P 1'
#
loop_
_entity.id
_entity.type
_entity.pdbx_description
1 polymer ?
#
loop_
_entity_poly.entity_id
_entity_poly.type
_entity_poly.pdbx_seq_one_letter_code
_entity_poly.pdbx_strand_id
1 'polypeptide(L)'
;MAVKITQIDVFAKNLPMVSGYNMSSSTVGDPDTTVVALRTDAKLTGWGEICPTGPLPQVEHAGSIRADLDLLGPALIGADPLRIGLIYDVMAATMDGGQGARSAVDIACWDLLGKYHNERVCDLLGGARMDPVSTYHVIPIGTPDGSAQLAEQLQEEGHTKLQLKAGGRHIDEDIDAVHAVAKVIRPGVDLFVD
;
A
#
# COMPACT_ATOMS: atom_id res chain seq x y z
N MET A 1 -23.01 22.47 7.75
CA MET A 1 -22.07 22.89 8.83
C MET A 1 -20.73 22.25 8.52
N ALA A 2 -19.62 22.94 8.80
CA ALA A 2 -18.29 22.34 8.62
C ALA A 2 -18.10 21.19 9.61
N VAL A 3 -17.64 20.04 9.11
CA VAL A 3 -17.23 18.91 9.97
C VAL A 3 -15.87 19.25 10.54
N LYS A 4 -15.56 18.81 11.76
CA LYS A 4 -14.26 19.08 12.39
C LYS A 4 -13.62 17.81 12.91
N ILE A 5 -12.32 17.66 12.68
CA ILE A 5 -11.51 16.64 13.35
C ILE A 5 -11.44 16.98 14.84
N THR A 6 -11.87 16.05 15.69
CA THR A 6 -11.86 16.20 17.15
C THR A 6 -10.77 15.37 17.82
N GLN A 7 -10.32 14.30 17.17
CA GLN A 7 -9.32 13.39 17.70
C GLN A 7 -8.66 12.62 16.55
N ILE A 8 -7.38 12.32 16.73
CA ILE A 8 -6.57 11.52 15.81
C ILE A 8 -5.96 10.39 16.65
N ASP A 9 -6.33 9.16 16.35
CA ASP A 9 -5.72 7.98 16.96
C ASP A 9 -4.70 7.37 16.00
N VAL A 10 -3.54 6.98 16.53
CA VAL A 10 -2.47 6.32 15.76
C VAL A 10 -2.21 4.95 16.38
N PHE A 11 -2.29 3.90 15.56
CA PHE A 11 -2.11 2.52 15.98
C PHE A 11 -0.89 1.90 15.29
N ALA A 12 -0.10 1.16 16.07
CA ALA A 12 1.00 0.36 15.57
C ALA A 12 0.61 -1.11 15.56
N LYS A 13 0.90 -1.82 14.46
CA LYS A 13 0.67 -3.27 14.38
C LYS A 13 1.73 -3.94 13.52
N ASN A 14 2.36 -4.97 14.08
CA ASN A 14 3.13 -5.91 13.28
C ASN A 14 2.21 -6.93 12.59
N LEU A 15 2.44 -7.17 11.31
CA LEU A 15 1.67 -8.07 10.44
C LEU A 15 2.51 -9.31 10.09
N PRO A 16 2.31 -10.46 10.76
CA PRO A 16 3.04 -11.67 10.46
C PRO A 16 2.78 -12.16 9.03
N MET A 17 3.85 -12.41 8.27
CA MET A 17 3.72 -12.93 6.91
C MET A 17 3.43 -14.44 6.93
N VAL A 18 2.51 -14.89 6.07
CA VAL A 18 2.21 -16.32 5.90
C VAL A 18 3.39 -17.07 5.28
N SER A 19 4.13 -16.40 4.41
CA SER A 19 5.32 -16.92 3.75
C SER A 19 6.35 -15.81 3.59
N GLY A 20 7.64 -16.18 3.56
CA GLY A 20 8.71 -15.23 3.27
C GLY A 20 8.56 -14.63 1.87
N TYR A 21 9.01 -13.38 1.72
CA TYR A 21 8.98 -12.66 0.46
C TYR A 21 10.36 -12.04 0.20
N ASN A 22 10.99 -12.42 -0.89
CA ASN A 22 12.32 -11.92 -1.27
C ASN A 22 12.20 -11.01 -2.49
N MET A 23 12.80 -9.83 -2.38
CA MET A 23 13.04 -8.91 -3.48
C MET A 23 14.55 -8.76 -3.69
N SER A 24 14.95 -8.16 -4.81
CA SER A 24 16.36 -8.00 -5.19
C SER A 24 17.20 -7.26 -4.15
N SER A 25 16.57 -6.35 -3.40
CA SER A 25 17.22 -5.53 -2.39
C SER A 25 17.26 -6.17 -0.99
N SER A 26 16.28 -7.00 -0.62
CA SER A 26 16.25 -7.68 0.69
C SER A 26 15.16 -8.75 0.79
N THR A 27 15.32 -9.61 1.79
CA THR A 27 14.19 -10.34 2.38
C THR A 27 13.27 -9.34 3.09
N VAL A 28 11.98 -9.45 2.85
CA VAL A 28 10.95 -8.68 3.55
C VAL A 28 10.57 -9.46 4.80
N GLY A 29 10.80 -8.83 5.96
CA GLY A 29 10.29 -9.32 7.24
C GLY A 29 8.87 -8.84 7.50
N ASP A 30 8.31 -9.26 8.64
CA ASP A 30 6.96 -8.89 9.06
C ASP A 30 6.76 -7.36 9.05
N PRO A 31 5.85 -6.83 8.21
CA PRO A 31 5.65 -5.40 8.11
C PRO A 31 5.15 -4.79 9.42
N ASP A 32 5.69 -3.62 9.77
CA ASP A 32 5.21 -2.80 10.88
C ASP A 32 4.28 -1.71 10.32
N THR A 33 2.96 -1.96 10.34
CA THR A 33 1.96 -1.03 9.80
C THR A 33 1.59 0.07 10.79
N THR A 34 1.20 1.22 10.26
CA THR A 34 0.61 2.34 11.01
C THR A 34 -0.78 2.64 10.49
N VAL A 35 -1.78 2.54 11.37
CA VAL A 35 -3.17 2.84 11.07
C VAL A 35 -3.57 4.14 11.78
N VAL A 36 -4.26 5.02 11.07
CA VAL A 36 -4.73 6.32 11.56
C VAL A 36 -6.25 6.35 11.57
N ALA A 37 -6.84 6.80 12.67
CA ALA A 37 -8.28 7.07 12.75
C ALA A 37 -8.55 8.55 13.02
N LEU A 38 -9.23 9.21 12.09
CA LEU A 38 -9.68 10.60 12.23
C LEU A 38 -11.13 10.62 12.73
N ARG A 39 -11.35 11.03 13.97
CA ARG A 39 -12.69 11.17 14.55
C ARG A 39 -13.21 12.59 14.40
N THR A 40 -14.50 12.72 14.14
CA THR A 40 -15.13 14.01 13.89
C THR A 40 -16.27 14.35 14.84
N ASP A 41 -16.61 15.63 14.92
CA ASP A 41 -17.80 16.13 15.64
C ASP A 41 -19.12 15.62 15.04
N ALA A 42 -19.12 15.27 13.75
CA ALA A 42 -20.21 14.60 13.04
C ALA A 42 -20.38 13.11 13.40
N LYS A 43 -19.61 12.59 14.37
CA LYS A 43 -19.65 11.18 14.81
C LYS A 43 -19.28 10.17 13.72
N LEU A 44 -18.58 10.62 12.69
CA LEU A 44 -17.95 9.77 11.68
C LEU A 44 -16.46 9.61 11.99
N THR A 45 -15.93 8.44 11.62
CA THR A 45 -14.50 8.11 11.72
C THR A 45 -13.98 7.67 10.36
N GLY A 46 -12.90 8.32 9.92
CA GLY A 46 -12.10 7.93 8.75
C GLY A 46 -10.91 7.11 9.14
N TRP A 47 -10.57 6.12 8.32
CA TRP A 47 -9.45 5.23 8.51
C TRP A 47 -8.48 5.33 7.34
N GLY A 48 -7.20 5.45 7.67
CA GLY A 48 -6.11 5.37 6.72
C GLY A 48 -5.00 4.48 7.24
N GLU A 49 -4.19 3.98 6.34
CA GLU A 49 -3.11 3.06 6.65
C GLU A 49 -1.89 3.37 5.80
N ILE A 50 -0.71 3.24 6.40
CA ILE A 50 0.57 3.24 5.72
C ILE A 50 1.43 2.11 6.28
N CYS A 51 1.92 1.27 5.38
CA CYS A 51 2.70 0.08 5.72
C CYS A 51 3.98 0.07 4.89
N PRO A 52 5.08 0.65 5.40
CA PRO A 52 6.39 0.54 4.77
C PRO A 52 6.79 -0.93 4.66
N THR A 53 7.30 -1.31 3.50
CA THR A 53 7.69 -2.70 3.19
C THR A 53 9.00 -3.06 3.89
N GLY A 54 8.91 -3.60 5.11
CA GLY A 54 10.03 -4.27 5.81
C GLY A 54 11.31 -3.44 5.94
N PRO A 55 12.46 -4.04 6.31
CA PRO A 55 13.72 -3.31 6.52
C PRO A 55 14.42 -2.97 5.19
N LEU A 56 13.67 -2.47 4.21
CA LEU A 56 14.26 -1.91 3.00
C LEU A 56 14.87 -0.54 3.33
N PRO A 57 15.98 -0.17 2.67
CA PRO A 57 16.51 1.19 2.76
C PRO A 57 15.52 2.16 2.07
N GLN A 58 14.55 2.63 2.84
CA GLN A 58 13.56 3.63 2.45
C GLN A 58 13.82 4.93 3.20
N VAL A 59 13.39 6.04 2.60
CA VAL A 59 13.52 7.37 3.23
C VAL A 59 12.73 7.45 4.54
N GLU A 60 11.64 6.69 4.63
CA GLU A 60 10.74 6.63 5.79
C GLU A 60 10.58 5.19 6.26
N HIS A 61 10.43 5.01 7.57
CA HIS A 61 10.14 3.73 8.20
C HIS A 61 8.99 3.89 9.21
N ALA A 62 8.41 2.79 9.69
CA ALA A 62 7.21 2.85 10.54
C ALA A 62 7.37 3.77 11.76
N GLY A 63 8.53 3.72 12.41
CA GLY A 63 8.87 4.63 13.51
C GLY A 63 8.92 6.12 13.13
N SER A 64 9.52 6.48 11.99
CA SER A 64 9.59 7.88 11.56
C SER A 64 8.21 8.40 11.18
N ILE A 65 7.40 7.59 10.50
CA ILE A 65 6.03 7.94 10.11
C ILE A 65 5.16 8.24 11.32
N ARG A 66 5.29 7.48 12.42
CA ARG A 66 4.54 7.74 13.65
C ARG A 66 4.98 9.05 14.30
N ALA A 67 6.28 9.34 14.30
CA ALA A 67 6.80 10.62 14.79
C ALA A 67 6.31 11.80 13.92
N ASP A 68 6.23 11.61 12.61
CA ASP A 68 5.68 12.61 11.68
C ASP A 68 4.16 12.83 11.92
N LEU A 69 3.40 11.78 12.26
CA LEU A 69 2.00 11.89 12.65
C LEU A 69 1.82 12.65 13.98
N ASP A 70 2.72 12.46 14.95
CA ASP A 70 2.72 13.23 16.20
C ASP A 70 2.95 14.74 15.93
N LEU A 71 3.74 15.08 14.91
CA LEU A 71 3.97 16.46 14.48
C LEU A 71 2.77 17.04 13.72
N LEU A 72 2.18 16.28 12.79
CA LEU A 72 1.03 16.71 11.99
C LEU A 72 -0.26 16.84 12.81
N GLY A 73 -0.50 15.91 13.74
CA GLY A 73 -1.77 15.75 14.43
C GLY A 73 -2.33 17.04 15.05
N PRO A 74 -1.55 17.81 15.84
CA PRO A 74 -2.01 19.06 16.45
C PRO A 74 -2.50 20.10 15.44
N ALA A 75 -1.88 20.20 14.26
CA ALA A 75 -2.26 21.17 13.23
C ALA A 75 -3.58 20.82 12.53
N LEU A 76 -3.97 19.54 12.56
CA LEU A 76 -5.18 19.03 11.91
C LEU A 76 -6.43 19.09 12.81
N ILE A 77 -6.27 19.24 14.13
CA ILE A 77 -7.41 19.35 15.05
C ILE A 77 -8.24 20.60 14.72
N GLY A 78 -9.55 20.41 14.58
CA GLY A 78 -10.50 21.47 14.23
C GLY A 78 -10.60 21.76 12.73
N ALA A 79 -9.71 21.19 11.90
CA ALA A 79 -9.80 21.30 10.45
C ALA A 79 -10.97 20.46 9.90
N ASP A 80 -11.48 20.85 8.72
CA ASP A 80 -12.57 20.13 8.05
C ASP A 80 -12.01 19.02 7.14
N PRO A 81 -12.17 17.73 7.49
CA PRO A 81 -11.58 16.64 6.75
C PRO A 81 -12.23 16.43 5.37
N LEU A 82 -13.39 17.04 5.12
CA LEU A 82 -14.06 16.98 3.80
C LEU A 82 -13.45 17.98 2.81
N ARG A 83 -12.58 18.87 3.28
CA ARG A 83 -11.84 19.84 2.46
C ARG A 83 -10.41 19.33 2.22
N ILE A 84 -10.29 18.21 1.51
CA ILE A 84 -9.02 17.46 1.32
C ILE A 84 -7.87 18.37 0.86
N GLY A 85 -8.10 19.26 -0.10
CA GLY A 85 -7.07 20.22 -0.53
C GLY A 85 -6.58 21.15 0.60
N LEU A 86 -7.48 21.62 1.47
CA LEU A 86 -7.09 22.44 2.63
C LEU A 86 -6.36 21.63 3.70
N ILE A 87 -6.73 20.35 3.88
CA ILE A 87 -5.99 19.44 4.76
C ILE A 87 -4.57 19.23 4.23
N TYR A 88 -4.41 19.03 2.91
CA TYR A 88 -3.10 18.95 2.28
C TYR A 88 -2.27 20.21 2.52
N ASP A 89 -2.87 21.41 2.33
CA ASP A 89 -2.19 22.69 2.58
C ASP A 89 -1.72 22.82 4.03
N VAL A 90 -2.55 22.42 5.00
CA VAL A 90 -2.18 22.40 6.43
C VAL A 90 -0.99 21.46 6.69
N MET A 91 -1.04 20.23 6.14
CA MET A 91 0.06 19.27 6.28
C MET A 91 1.35 19.78 5.64
N ALA A 92 1.25 20.38 4.46
CA ALA A 92 2.39 20.94 3.73
C ALA A 92 3.01 22.15 4.44
N ALA A 93 2.21 22.96 5.13
CA ALA A 93 2.71 24.08 5.93
C ALA A 93 3.33 23.65 7.27
N THR A 94 3.00 22.46 7.77
CA THR A 94 3.44 21.99 9.09
C THR A 94 4.85 21.40 9.07
N MET A 95 5.21 20.68 8.00
CA MET A 95 6.55 20.10 7.85
C MET A 95 6.90 19.88 6.38
N ASP A 96 8.19 19.75 6.07
CA ASP A 96 8.67 19.25 4.78
C ASP A 96 8.82 17.73 4.83
N GLY A 97 8.47 17.01 3.75
CA GLY A 97 8.53 15.53 3.72
C GLY A 97 7.40 14.84 4.50
N GLY A 98 7.65 13.67 5.07
CA GLY A 98 6.68 12.85 5.81
C GLY A 98 5.51 12.36 4.94
N GLN A 99 5.83 11.89 3.73
CA GLN A 99 4.83 11.49 2.74
C GLN A 99 4.00 10.30 3.22
N GLY A 100 4.60 9.36 3.94
CA GLY A 100 3.89 8.23 4.55
C GLY A 100 2.82 8.68 5.55
N ALA A 101 3.16 9.63 6.44
CA ALA A 101 2.22 10.19 7.39
C ALA A 101 1.08 10.95 6.69
N ARG A 102 1.42 11.79 5.70
CA ARG A 102 0.42 12.52 4.89
C ARG A 102 -0.51 11.58 4.15
N SER A 103 0.01 10.48 3.59
CA SER A 103 -0.79 9.49 2.87
C SER A 103 -1.81 8.82 3.79
N ALA A 104 -1.42 8.47 5.02
CA ALA A 104 -2.36 7.87 5.97
C ALA A 104 -3.50 8.85 6.36
N VAL A 105 -3.18 10.13 6.54
CA VAL A 105 -4.19 11.17 6.79
C VAL A 105 -5.09 11.39 5.57
N ASP A 106 -4.53 11.49 4.36
CA ASP A 106 -5.28 11.67 3.12
C ASP A 106 -6.28 10.54 2.87
N ILE A 107 -5.86 9.28 3.02
CA ILE A 107 -6.73 8.11 2.89
C ILE A 107 -7.88 8.17 3.91
N ALA A 108 -7.59 8.55 5.17
CA ALA A 108 -8.62 8.70 6.20
C ALA A 108 -9.61 9.83 5.88
N CYS A 109 -9.16 10.92 5.27
CA CYS A 109 -10.03 11.99 4.77
C CYS A 109 -10.93 11.52 3.63
N TRP A 110 -10.41 10.72 2.68
CA TRP A 110 -11.21 10.12 1.61
C TRP A 110 -12.27 9.14 2.14
N ASP A 111 -11.91 8.31 3.12
CA ASP A 111 -12.87 7.42 3.79
C ASP A 111 -13.97 8.22 4.52
N LEU A 112 -13.63 9.31 5.21
CA LEU A 112 -14.62 10.24 5.78
C LEU A 112 -15.52 10.86 4.72
N LEU A 113 -14.97 11.29 3.59
CA LEU A 113 -15.72 11.91 2.51
C LEU A 113 -16.73 10.92 1.93
N GLY A 114 -16.31 9.68 1.67
CA GLY A 114 -17.19 8.60 1.24
C GLY A 114 -18.32 8.34 2.24
N LYS A 115 -18.00 8.16 3.52
CA LYS A 115 -18.99 7.93 4.59
C LYS A 115 -19.95 9.10 4.78
N TYR A 116 -19.45 10.33 4.71
CA TYR A 116 -20.28 11.54 4.87
C TYR A 116 -21.29 11.69 3.73
N HIS A 117 -20.87 11.38 2.50
CA HIS A 117 -21.74 11.44 1.33
C HIS A 117 -22.52 10.14 1.08
N ASN A 118 -22.25 9.08 1.84
CA ASN A 118 -22.78 7.74 1.62
C ASN A 118 -22.48 7.23 0.19
N GLU A 119 -21.23 7.43 -0.25
CA GLU A 119 -20.74 7.07 -1.58
C GLU A 119 -19.43 6.26 -1.47
N ARG A 120 -19.15 5.44 -2.51
CA ARG A 120 -17.84 4.78 -2.61
C ARG A 120 -16.78 5.81 -2.99
N VAL A 121 -15.58 5.70 -2.41
CA VAL A 121 -14.45 6.60 -2.75
C VAL A 121 -14.15 6.59 -4.25
N CYS A 122 -14.22 5.45 -4.92
CA CYS A 122 -14.01 5.38 -6.36
C CYS A 122 -15.06 6.17 -7.17
N ASP A 123 -16.30 6.26 -6.70
CA ASP A 123 -17.35 7.05 -7.36
C ASP A 123 -17.13 8.55 -7.15
N LEU A 124 -16.60 8.95 -5.99
CA LEU A 124 -16.13 10.31 -5.76
C LEU A 124 -14.92 10.70 -6.61
N LEU A 125 -14.11 9.70 -7.01
CA LEU A 125 -12.95 9.87 -7.91
C LEU A 125 -13.31 9.76 -9.40
N GLY A 126 -14.61 9.74 -9.74
CA GLY A 126 -15.09 9.74 -11.13
C GLY A 126 -15.66 8.41 -11.62
N GLY A 127 -15.83 7.43 -10.74
CA GLY A 127 -16.47 6.14 -11.04
C GLY A 127 -15.50 5.01 -11.34
N ALA A 128 -15.87 3.80 -10.89
CA ALA A 128 -15.12 2.59 -11.20
C ALA A 128 -15.14 2.30 -12.72
N ARG A 129 -13.96 2.14 -13.33
CA ARG A 129 -13.81 1.69 -14.73
C ARG A 129 -13.67 0.17 -14.87
N MET A 130 -13.44 -0.51 -13.74
CA MET A 130 -13.21 -1.95 -13.66
C MET A 130 -13.80 -2.44 -12.34
N ASP A 131 -14.80 -3.31 -12.41
CA ASP A 131 -15.47 -3.92 -11.26
C ASP A 131 -16.00 -5.31 -11.69
N PRO A 132 -15.39 -6.42 -11.24
CA PRO A 132 -14.30 -6.53 -10.27
C PRO A 132 -12.93 -6.08 -10.83
N VAL A 133 -12.04 -5.63 -9.96
CA VAL A 133 -10.65 -5.28 -10.31
C VAL A 133 -9.81 -6.53 -10.61
N SER A 134 -8.96 -6.44 -11.63
CA SER A 134 -7.95 -7.45 -11.95
C SER A 134 -6.65 -7.12 -11.24
N THR A 135 -6.10 -8.09 -10.50
CA THR A 135 -4.78 -7.99 -9.83
C THR A 135 -3.79 -8.96 -10.45
N TYR A 136 -2.56 -8.94 -9.98
CA TYR A 136 -1.50 -9.87 -10.34
C TYR A 136 -0.93 -10.56 -9.09
N HIS A 137 -0.31 -11.72 -9.28
CA HIS A 137 0.40 -12.42 -8.21
C HIS A 137 1.91 -12.32 -8.42
N VAL A 138 2.66 -12.11 -7.33
CA VAL A 138 4.13 -12.04 -7.39
C VAL A 138 4.74 -13.42 -7.21
N ILE A 139 5.70 -13.76 -8.06
CA ILE A 139 6.61 -14.89 -7.92
C ILE A 139 7.91 -14.31 -7.34
N PRO A 140 8.25 -14.62 -6.06
CA PRO A 140 9.44 -14.08 -5.42
C PRO A 140 10.72 -14.63 -6.06
N ILE A 141 11.87 -14.02 -5.75
CA ILE A 141 13.16 -14.52 -6.20
C ILE A 141 13.38 -15.93 -5.64
N GLY A 142 13.60 -16.88 -6.54
CA GLY A 142 13.84 -18.29 -6.25
C GLY A 142 14.65 -18.95 -7.35
N THR A 143 14.81 -20.27 -7.29
CA THR A 143 15.47 -21.03 -8.36
C THR A 143 14.60 -21.02 -9.63
N PRO A 144 15.19 -21.14 -10.84
CA PRO A 144 14.42 -21.20 -12.08
C PRO A 144 13.28 -22.22 -12.06
N ASP A 145 13.57 -23.45 -11.59
CA ASP A 145 12.58 -24.52 -11.47
C ASP A 145 11.49 -24.19 -10.44
N GLY A 146 11.87 -23.61 -9.29
CA GLY A 146 10.90 -23.23 -8.24
C GLY A 146 9.98 -22.11 -8.69
N SER A 147 10.52 -21.11 -9.41
CA SER A 147 9.73 -20.03 -9.99
C SER A 147 8.76 -20.55 -11.06
N ALA A 148 9.18 -21.50 -11.91
CA ALA A 148 8.31 -22.12 -12.90
C ALA A 148 7.19 -22.96 -12.25
N GLN A 149 7.51 -23.79 -11.25
CA GLN A 149 6.53 -24.58 -10.52
C GLN A 149 5.47 -23.70 -9.84
N LEU A 150 5.89 -22.60 -9.19
CA LEU A 150 4.96 -21.65 -8.60
C LEU A 150 4.10 -20.96 -9.67
N ALA A 151 4.67 -20.61 -10.83
CA ALA A 151 3.91 -20.05 -11.93
C ALA A 151 2.83 -21.02 -12.45
N GLU A 152 3.13 -22.32 -12.55
CA GLU A 152 2.13 -23.33 -12.93
C GLU A 152 1.01 -23.43 -11.88
N GLN A 153 1.37 -23.52 -10.60
CA GLN A 153 0.42 -23.58 -9.51
C GLN A 153 -0.53 -22.37 -9.50
N LEU A 154 0.00 -21.15 -9.60
CA LEU A 154 -0.80 -19.93 -9.60
C LEU A 154 -1.76 -19.89 -10.81
N GLN A 155 -1.35 -20.38 -11.97
CA GLN A 155 -2.23 -20.49 -13.13
C GLN A 155 -3.35 -21.52 -12.92
N GLU A 156 -3.10 -22.62 -12.20
CA GLU A 156 -4.11 -23.60 -11.82
C GLU A 156 -5.12 -23.03 -10.81
N GLU A 157 -4.67 -22.14 -9.93
CA GLU A 157 -5.52 -21.36 -9.01
C GLU A 157 -6.33 -20.26 -9.73
N GLY A 158 -6.07 -20.02 -11.03
CA GLY A 158 -6.81 -19.08 -11.87
C GLY A 158 -6.17 -17.71 -12.02
N HIS A 159 -4.93 -17.51 -11.56
CA HIS A 159 -4.20 -16.26 -11.77
C HIS A 159 -3.81 -16.09 -13.24
N THR A 160 -4.20 -14.96 -13.83
CA THR A 160 -3.94 -14.61 -15.23
C THR A 160 -2.90 -13.51 -15.42
N LYS A 161 -2.35 -12.99 -14.33
CA LYS A 161 -1.30 -11.96 -14.35
C LYS A 161 -0.27 -12.29 -13.29
N LEU A 162 0.98 -12.46 -13.70
CA LEU A 162 2.08 -12.87 -12.84
C LEU A 162 3.24 -11.87 -12.96
N GLN A 163 3.86 -11.53 -11.84
CA GLN A 163 5.09 -10.73 -11.80
C GLN A 163 6.23 -11.59 -11.26
N LEU A 164 7.26 -11.85 -12.06
CA LEU A 164 8.48 -12.49 -11.61
C LEU A 164 9.45 -11.44 -11.05
N LYS A 165 9.90 -11.62 -9.81
CA LYS A 165 10.97 -10.79 -9.24
C LYS A 165 12.35 -11.22 -9.75
N ALA A 166 13.17 -10.25 -10.12
CA ALA A 166 14.54 -10.45 -10.59
C ALA A 166 15.53 -9.47 -9.90
N GLY A 167 16.83 -9.76 -9.98
CA GLY A 167 17.91 -8.94 -9.44
C GLY A 167 18.43 -9.37 -8.08
N GLY A 168 19.51 -8.74 -7.59
CA GLY A 168 20.15 -9.09 -6.31
C GLY A 168 21.03 -10.35 -6.35
N ARG A 169 21.25 -10.91 -7.55
CA ARG A 169 22.07 -12.10 -7.83
C ARG A 169 22.73 -11.99 -9.21
N HIS A 170 23.39 -13.04 -9.69
CA HIS A 170 24.02 -13.00 -11.02
C HIS A 170 22.96 -12.92 -12.13
N ILE A 171 23.22 -12.12 -13.17
CA ILE A 171 22.23 -11.86 -14.24
C ILE A 171 21.79 -13.14 -14.96
N ASP A 172 22.69 -14.11 -15.13
CA ASP A 172 22.37 -15.39 -15.77
C ASP A 172 21.30 -16.17 -14.99
N GLU A 173 21.26 -16.06 -13.65
CA GLU A 173 20.23 -16.72 -12.84
C GLU A 173 18.84 -16.12 -13.08
N ASP A 174 18.78 -14.80 -13.29
CA ASP A 174 17.52 -14.13 -13.63
C ASP A 174 17.07 -14.47 -15.05
N ILE A 175 18.00 -14.51 -16.02
CA ILE A 175 17.72 -14.94 -17.39
C ILE A 175 17.19 -16.38 -17.40
N ASP A 176 17.82 -17.28 -16.64
CA ASP A 176 17.38 -18.66 -16.53
C ASP A 176 15.99 -18.77 -15.89
N ALA A 177 15.70 -17.98 -14.84
CA ALA A 177 14.38 -17.95 -14.21
C ALA A 177 13.30 -17.41 -15.17
N VAL A 178 13.59 -16.35 -15.91
CA VAL A 178 12.68 -15.80 -16.94
C VAL A 178 12.40 -16.86 -18.00
N HIS A 179 13.43 -17.54 -18.51
CA HIS A 179 13.24 -18.62 -19.49
C HIS A 179 12.44 -19.80 -18.94
N ALA A 180 12.67 -20.19 -17.67
CA ALA A 180 11.94 -21.28 -17.04
C ALA A 180 10.45 -20.94 -16.87
N VAL A 181 10.14 -19.75 -16.34
CA VAL A 181 8.75 -19.30 -16.17
C VAL A 181 8.07 -19.12 -17.52
N ALA A 182 8.71 -18.47 -18.49
CA ALA A 182 8.12 -18.23 -19.81
C ALA A 182 7.72 -19.52 -20.54
N LYS A 183 8.41 -20.64 -20.31
CA LYS A 183 8.06 -21.95 -20.90
C LYS A 183 6.74 -22.52 -20.39
N VAL A 184 6.31 -22.14 -19.19
CA VAL A 184 5.11 -22.69 -18.53
C VAL A 184 3.92 -21.73 -18.53
N ILE A 185 4.10 -20.49 -19.01
CA ILE A 185 3.01 -19.52 -19.16
C ILE A 185 2.04 -19.96 -20.26
N ARG A 186 0.76 -20.11 -19.90
CA ARG A 186 -0.32 -20.47 -20.82
C ARG A 186 -0.77 -19.24 -21.64
N PRO A 187 -1.31 -19.43 -22.86
CA PRO A 187 -1.91 -18.34 -23.62
C PRO A 187 -2.98 -17.58 -22.81
N GLY A 188 -2.91 -16.25 -22.81
CA GLY A 188 -3.82 -15.39 -22.05
C GLY A 188 -3.38 -15.07 -20.62
N VAL A 189 -2.19 -15.54 -20.21
CA VAL A 189 -1.56 -15.15 -18.94
C VAL A 189 -0.48 -14.09 -19.23
N ASP A 190 -0.59 -12.93 -18.58
CA ASP A 190 0.41 -11.86 -18.68
C ASP A 190 1.57 -12.14 -17.71
N LEU A 191 2.80 -12.02 -18.19
CA LEU A 191 4.02 -12.10 -17.39
C LEU A 191 4.76 -10.77 -17.41
N PHE A 192 4.99 -10.21 -16.22
CA PHE A 192 5.83 -9.04 -15.97
C PHE A 192 7.12 -9.48 -15.28
N VAL A 193 8.20 -8.73 -15.47
CA VAL A 193 9.45 -8.91 -14.74
C VAL A 193 9.80 -7.58 -14.08
N ASP A 194 10.13 -7.63 -12.78
CA ASP A 194 10.50 -6.49 -11.94
C ASP A 194 11.73 -6.83 -11.09
#